data_AF-A0A015IUM5-F1
#
_entry.id   AF-A0A015IUM5-F1
#
_cell.length_a   1.000
_cell.length_b   1.000
_cell.length_c   1.000
_cell.angle_alpha   90.00
_cell.angle_beta   90.00
_cell.angle_gamma   90.00
#
_symmetry.space_group_name_H-M   'P 1'
#
loop_
_entity.id
_entity.type
_entity.pdbx_description
1 polymer ?
#
loop_
_entity_poly.entity_id
_entity_poly.type
_entity_poly.pdbx_seq_one_letter_code
_entity_poly.pdbx_strand_id
1 'polypeptide(L)'
;MEGFVKELCRFASIQNITISLIRLMLRPFEMCFTFIYRFGILVLLYIVLEEHVFHSCLTSIRPYWFKLKLSLSLQFTICLNCGRFLTGLYWCQNCGKKYFTDNFSKWTSGNDYIDELIRDTQKNAMDTTDYIEWIPYSELEIMKQIGEGGFGTVYFTIWKGGGPLTMIRRKIERLWQFEEKYNRESGHLDEEVSNNLRQHYAAIKILKNSDTNTMEKFLKELKAYIKCVTTLHLQKVMVRCYGISREPTMGKYIFVMELKTNGNLRQYLKKNFSVLKWYDDKLKILANLSSGLKAIHEAELVHRDLHAGNILIGHDKNAHITDLGLCCLENEQKSKFSYGVLPFIAPEVLRNHKYTFASDIYSFGIIMWMLTTGQLPFANYEYDQLLEIEICKGKKPRNS
;
A
#
# COMPACT_ATOMS: atom_id res chain seq x y z
N MET A 1 30.44 -28.53 -2.58
CA MET A 1 29.50 -29.05 -1.56
C MET A 1 30.13 -30.15 -0.72
N GLU A 2 30.71 -31.19 -1.31
CA GLU A 2 31.34 -32.30 -0.55
C GLU A 2 32.45 -31.89 0.42
N GLY A 3 33.27 -30.88 0.08
CA GLY A 3 34.29 -30.34 0.99
C GLY A 3 33.71 -29.67 2.24
N PHE A 4 32.64 -28.89 2.06
CA PHE A 4 31.91 -28.21 3.14
C PHE A 4 31.20 -29.22 4.06
N VAL A 5 30.65 -30.28 3.48
CA VAL A 5 30.04 -31.39 4.24
C VAL A 5 31.09 -32.15 5.06
N LYS A 6 32.30 -32.38 4.53
CA LYS A 6 33.41 -32.99 5.27
C LYS A 6 33.86 -32.16 6.48
N GLU A 7 33.90 -30.83 6.35
CA GLU A 7 34.26 -29.93 7.45
C GLU A 7 33.18 -29.84 8.52
N LEU A 8 31.91 -29.76 8.13
CA LEU A 8 30.77 -29.81 9.07
C LEU A 8 30.73 -31.13 9.86
N CYS A 9 31.01 -32.25 9.22
CA CYS A 9 31.08 -33.56 9.89
C CYS A 9 32.25 -33.65 10.89
N ARG A 10 33.40 -33.03 10.59
CA ARG A 10 34.51 -32.92 11.56
C ARG A 10 34.16 -32.02 12.74
N PHE A 11 33.47 -30.91 12.49
CA PHE A 11 33.04 -29.99 13.54
C PHE A 11 32.04 -30.63 14.50
N ALA A 12 31.11 -31.43 13.97
CA ALA A 12 30.14 -32.17 14.76
C ALA A 12 30.75 -33.28 15.63
N SER A 13 31.82 -33.95 15.16
CA SER A 13 32.50 -34.97 15.97
C SER A 13 33.27 -34.39 17.15
N ILE A 14 33.72 -33.14 17.06
CA ILE A 14 34.41 -32.42 18.15
C ILE A 14 33.43 -32.01 19.26
N GLN A 15 32.16 -31.81 18.92
CA GLN A 15 31.11 -31.30 19.82
C GLN A 15 30.17 -32.41 20.35
N ASN A 16 30.46 -33.69 20.09
CA ASN A 16 29.62 -34.84 20.50
C ASN A 16 28.15 -34.76 20.04
N ILE A 17 27.88 -34.08 18.93
CA ILE A 17 26.55 -34.06 18.31
C ILE A 17 26.40 -35.38 17.55
N THR A 18 25.40 -36.18 17.92
CA THR A 18 25.23 -37.54 17.38
C THR A 18 25.02 -37.52 15.85
N ILE A 19 25.78 -38.35 15.14
CA ILE A 19 25.75 -38.51 13.67
C ILE A 19 24.32 -38.83 13.15
N SER A 20 23.47 -39.38 14.00
CA SER A 20 22.05 -39.64 13.74
C SER A 20 21.23 -38.37 13.46
N LEU A 21 21.52 -37.24 14.13
CA LEU A 21 20.86 -35.95 13.89
C LEU A 21 21.27 -35.36 12.53
N ILE A 22 22.54 -35.49 12.16
CA ILE A 22 23.05 -35.03 10.86
C ILE A 22 22.51 -35.89 9.71
N ARG A 23 22.38 -37.21 9.91
CA ARG A 23 21.76 -38.10 8.93
C ARG A 23 20.25 -37.93 8.83
N LEU A 24 19.55 -37.54 9.89
CA LEU A 24 18.13 -37.14 9.81
C LEU A 24 17.95 -35.86 8.99
N MET A 25 18.87 -34.90 9.15
CA MET A 25 18.86 -33.62 8.42
C MET A 25 19.24 -33.71 6.94
N LEU A 26 19.84 -34.83 6.51
CA LEU A 26 20.31 -35.06 5.13
C LEU A 26 19.46 -36.09 4.34
N ARG A 27 18.30 -36.54 4.86
CA ARG A 27 17.38 -37.34 4.04
C ARG A 27 16.77 -36.47 2.94
N PRO A 28 16.63 -36.98 1.70
CA PRO A 28 16.01 -36.23 0.62
C PRO A 28 14.49 -36.26 0.80
N PHE A 29 13.97 -35.31 1.57
CA PHE A 29 12.60 -34.85 1.39
C PHE A 29 12.67 -33.51 0.68
N GLU A 30 11.83 -33.33 -0.34
CA GLU A 30 11.66 -32.11 -1.12
C GLU A 30 11.21 -30.93 -0.24
N MET A 31 12.11 -30.41 0.59
CA MET A 31 11.85 -29.30 1.49
C MET A 31 12.19 -27.99 0.77
N CYS A 32 11.18 -27.14 0.63
CA CYS A 32 11.24 -25.81 0.05
C CYS A 32 12.51 -25.03 0.46
N PHE A 33 13.16 -24.40 -0.52
CA PHE A 33 14.35 -23.54 -0.39
C PHE A 33 14.27 -22.50 0.76
N THR A 34 13.06 -22.08 1.15
CA THR A 34 12.80 -21.17 2.26
C THR A 34 13.17 -21.73 3.64
N PHE A 35 13.12 -23.05 3.84
CA PHE A 35 13.46 -23.68 5.12
C PHE A 35 14.97 -23.73 5.35
N ILE A 36 15.74 -24.10 4.31
CA ILE A 36 17.21 -24.04 4.31
C ILE A 36 17.68 -22.60 4.55
N TYR A 37 16.99 -21.62 3.98
CA TYR A 37 17.30 -20.19 4.11
C TYR A 37 17.05 -19.65 5.53
N ARG A 38 15.91 -19.99 6.15
CA ARG A 38 15.58 -19.57 7.53
C ARG A 38 16.42 -20.30 8.57
N PHE A 39 16.72 -21.58 8.35
CA PHE A 39 17.57 -22.35 9.25
C PHE A 39 19.05 -21.95 9.13
N GLY A 40 19.52 -21.63 7.91
CA GLY A 40 20.86 -21.07 7.70
C GLY A 40 21.07 -19.73 8.41
N ILE A 41 20.04 -18.87 8.44
CA ILE A 41 20.06 -17.60 9.20
C ILE A 41 20.04 -17.85 10.72
N LEU A 42 19.28 -18.83 11.21
CA LEU A 42 19.27 -19.19 12.64
C LEU A 42 20.60 -19.78 13.11
N VAL A 43 21.23 -20.64 12.29
CA VAL A 43 22.57 -21.16 12.54
C VAL A 43 23.61 -20.02 12.51
N LEU A 44 23.48 -19.08 11.57
CA LEU A 44 24.33 -17.88 11.51
C LEU A 44 24.14 -16.95 12.72
N LEU A 45 22.91 -16.73 13.18
CA LEU A 45 22.63 -15.92 14.37
C LEU A 45 23.14 -16.59 15.64
N TYR A 46 23.03 -17.91 15.74
CA TYR A 46 23.58 -18.69 16.84
C TYR A 46 25.11 -18.62 16.88
N ILE A 47 25.76 -18.68 15.71
CA ILE A 47 27.23 -18.54 15.58
C ILE A 47 27.70 -17.10 15.87
N VAL A 48 26.90 -16.08 15.57
CA VAL A 48 27.23 -14.66 15.82
C VAL A 48 27.00 -14.27 17.28
N LEU A 49 26.08 -14.92 18.00
CA LEU A 49 25.75 -14.58 19.40
C LEU A 49 26.73 -15.16 20.44
N GLU A 50 27.58 -16.13 20.06
CA GLU A 50 28.72 -16.55 20.88
C GLU A 50 30.03 -15.95 20.37
N GLU A 51 30.27 -14.67 20.68
CA GLU A 51 31.45 -13.89 20.24
C GLU A 51 32.82 -14.36 20.78
N HIS A 52 32.92 -15.51 21.45
CA HIS A 52 34.13 -15.88 22.17
C HIS A 52 34.85 -17.15 21.72
N VAL A 53 34.77 -17.54 20.44
CA VAL A 53 35.81 -18.44 19.91
C VAL A 53 36.10 -18.25 18.42
N PHE A 54 37.39 -18.25 18.09
CA PHE A 54 38.02 -18.50 16.78
C PHE A 54 38.32 -17.34 15.83
N HIS A 55 39.40 -16.62 16.16
CA HIS A 55 40.14 -15.76 15.23
C HIS A 55 40.83 -16.54 14.08
N SER A 56 41.01 -17.87 14.16
CA SER A 56 41.71 -18.66 13.13
C SER A 56 40.82 -19.26 12.03
N CYS A 57 39.49 -19.25 12.19
CA CYS A 57 38.56 -19.80 11.17
C CYS A 57 38.14 -18.74 10.14
N LEU A 58 38.21 -17.46 10.51
CA LEU A 58 37.80 -16.32 9.68
C LEU A 58 38.69 -16.10 8.45
N THR A 59 39.95 -16.56 8.46
CA THR A 59 40.88 -16.44 7.32
C THR A 59 40.59 -17.45 6.19
N SER A 60 40.20 -18.67 6.53
CA SER A 60 39.89 -19.74 5.57
C SER A 60 38.49 -19.60 4.93
N ILE A 61 37.54 -19.03 5.68
CA ILE A 61 36.15 -18.83 5.22
C ILE A 61 36.00 -17.48 4.49
N ARG A 62 36.88 -16.50 4.72
CA ARG A 62 36.83 -15.15 4.11
C ARG A 62 36.61 -15.12 2.59
N PRO A 63 37.30 -15.94 1.76
CA PRO A 63 37.13 -15.92 0.31
C PRO A 63 35.77 -16.48 -0.13
N TYR A 64 35.27 -17.50 0.58
CA TYR A 64 33.95 -18.08 0.36
C TYR A 64 32.86 -17.16 0.84
N TRP A 65 33.05 -16.46 1.96
CA TRP A 65 32.16 -15.41 2.43
C TRP A 65 32.12 -14.22 1.49
N PHE A 66 33.27 -13.79 0.93
CA PHE A 66 33.30 -12.74 -0.08
C PHE A 66 32.59 -13.19 -1.35
N LYS A 67 32.82 -14.41 -1.86
CA LYS A 67 32.11 -14.96 -3.03
C LYS A 67 30.62 -15.17 -2.78
N LEU A 68 30.22 -15.64 -1.60
CA LEU A 68 28.82 -15.85 -1.22
C LEU A 68 28.12 -14.51 -1.00
N LYS A 69 28.78 -13.54 -0.36
CA LYS A 69 28.29 -12.16 -0.23
C LYS A 69 28.23 -11.46 -1.58
N LEU A 70 29.17 -11.70 -2.51
CA LEU A 70 29.14 -11.21 -3.88
C LEU A 70 28.03 -11.89 -4.69
N SER A 71 27.83 -13.20 -4.56
CA SER A 71 26.81 -13.94 -5.29
C SER A 71 25.40 -13.63 -4.76
N LEU A 72 25.26 -13.52 -3.44
CA LEU A 72 24.05 -13.05 -2.77
C LEU A 72 23.82 -11.56 -3.00
N SER A 73 24.83 -10.73 -3.22
CA SER A 73 24.60 -9.34 -3.64
C SER A 73 24.21 -9.27 -5.13
N LEU A 74 24.85 -10.05 -6.01
CA LEU A 74 24.58 -10.06 -7.45
C LEU A 74 23.20 -10.62 -7.82
N GLN A 75 22.70 -11.66 -7.13
CA GLN A 75 21.37 -12.23 -7.37
C GLN A 75 20.22 -11.27 -7.03
N PHE A 76 20.43 -10.33 -6.11
CA PHE A 76 19.44 -9.34 -5.70
C PHE A 76 19.59 -7.98 -6.39
N THR A 77 20.61 -7.82 -7.25
CA THR A 77 20.86 -6.55 -7.95
C THR A 77 20.68 -6.64 -9.46
N ILE A 78 20.48 -7.81 -10.08
CA ILE A 78 20.33 -7.93 -11.55
C ILE A 78 18.99 -8.55 -11.93
N CYS A 79 18.29 -7.91 -12.87
CA CYS A 79 17.05 -8.41 -13.43
C CYS A 79 17.33 -9.61 -14.34
N LEU A 80 16.75 -10.75 -13.99
CA LEU A 80 16.94 -11.99 -14.72
C LEU A 80 16.22 -12.03 -16.08
N ASN A 81 15.43 -11.01 -16.43
CA ASN A 81 14.80 -10.88 -17.74
C ASN A 81 15.67 -10.08 -18.73
N CYS A 82 16.22 -8.94 -18.30
CA CYS A 82 16.97 -8.03 -19.19
C CYS A 82 18.46 -7.91 -18.87
N GLY A 83 18.96 -8.55 -17.82
CA GLY A 83 20.36 -8.52 -17.40
C GLY A 83 20.85 -7.18 -16.82
N ARG A 84 19.95 -6.20 -16.63
CA ARG A 84 20.28 -4.88 -16.07
C ARG A 84 20.09 -4.84 -14.56
N PHE A 85 20.65 -3.83 -13.89
CA PHE A 85 20.46 -3.67 -12.46
C PHE A 85 18.96 -3.51 -12.08
N LEU A 86 18.55 -4.16 -11.00
CA LEU A 86 17.22 -4.05 -10.41
C LEU A 86 17.06 -2.67 -9.77
N THR A 87 15.91 -2.07 -10.00
CA THR A 87 15.50 -0.79 -9.43
C THR A 87 14.56 -0.96 -8.24
N GLY A 88 14.01 -2.16 -8.03
CA GLY A 88 13.13 -2.52 -6.93
C GLY A 88 13.16 -4.03 -6.63
N LEU A 89 12.60 -4.43 -5.49
CA LEU A 89 12.58 -5.82 -5.00
C LEU A 89 11.77 -6.77 -5.90
N TYR A 90 10.66 -6.28 -6.46
CA TYR A 90 9.70 -7.07 -7.23
C TYR A 90 9.37 -6.45 -8.60
N TRP A 91 10.04 -5.37 -8.99
CA TRP A 91 9.82 -4.67 -10.25
C TRP A 91 11.14 -4.30 -10.90
N CYS A 92 11.24 -4.54 -12.20
CA CYS A 92 12.34 -4.04 -13.03
C CYS A 92 11.84 -2.89 -13.89
N GLN A 93 12.27 -1.67 -13.57
CA GLN A 93 11.89 -0.46 -14.31
C GLN A 93 12.18 -0.60 -15.81
N ASN A 94 13.32 -1.18 -16.19
CA ASN A 94 13.67 -1.37 -17.60
C ASN A 94 12.68 -2.29 -18.34
N CYS A 95 12.30 -3.41 -17.71
CA CYS A 95 11.33 -4.34 -18.28
C CYS A 95 9.92 -3.73 -18.31
N GLY A 96 9.52 -3.05 -17.24
CA GLY A 96 8.26 -2.32 -17.14
C GLY A 96 8.13 -1.26 -18.22
N LYS A 97 9.10 -0.35 -18.30
CA LYS A 97 9.16 0.71 -19.30
C LYS A 97 9.09 0.16 -20.72
N LYS A 98 9.84 -0.90 -21.03
CA LYS A 98 9.78 -1.55 -22.34
C LYS A 98 8.38 -2.09 -22.62
N TYR A 99 7.83 -2.87 -21.70
CA TYR A 99 6.50 -3.46 -21.83
C TYR A 99 5.44 -2.37 -22.08
N PHE A 100 5.41 -1.31 -21.28
CA PHE A 100 4.45 -0.23 -21.46
C PHE A 100 4.63 0.49 -22.80
N THR A 101 5.87 0.81 -23.16
CA THR A 101 6.18 1.48 -24.44
C THR A 101 5.70 0.67 -25.64
N ASP A 102 5.93 -0.64 -25.63
CA ASP A 102 5.48 -1.56 -26.69
C ASP A 102 3.94 -1.68 -26.77
N ASN A 103 3.20 -1.18 -25.76
CA ASN A 103 1.74 -1.27 -25.68
C ASN A 103 1.00 0.08 -25.71
N PHE A 104 1.68 1.23 -25.78
CA PHE A 104 1.02 2.56 -25.77
C PHE A 104 0.07 2.80 -26.94
N SER A 105 0.30 2.16 -28.08
CA SER A 105 -0.58 2.27 -29.25
C SER A 105 -1.85 1.42 -29.15
N LYS A 106 -1.95 0.53 -28.14
CA LYS A 106 -3.08 -0.41 -28.00
C LYS A 106 -4.26 0.17 -27.24
N TRP A 107 -4.13 1.35 -26.65
CA TRP A 107 -5.18 1.99 -25.88
C TRP A 107 -5.09 3.52 -25.96
N THR A 108 -6.23 4.17 -25.73
CA THR A 108 -6.34 5.61 -25.51
C THR A 108 -7.54 5.87 -24.60
N SER A 109 -7.46 6.92 -23.79
CA SER A 109 -8.59 7.42 -23.01
C SER A 109 -9.55 8.29 -23.83
N GLY A 110 -9.14 8.68 -25.04
CA GLY A 110 -9.77 9.74 -25.82
C GLY A 110 -9.44 11.14 -25.30
N ASN A 111 -8.38 11.30 -24.50
CA ASN A 111 -7.84 12.58 -24.05
C ASN A 111 -6.32 12.50 -23.97
N ASP A 112 -5.63 13.20 -24.87
CA ASP A 112 -4.17 13.13 -25.02
C ASP A 112 -3.41 13.50 -23.74
N TYR A 113 -3.96 14.42 -22.93
CA TYR A 113 -3.35 14.85 -21.68
C TYR A 113 -3.41 13.74 -20.62
N ILE A 114 -4.54 13.04 -20.48
CA ILE A 114 -4.64 11.87 -19.60
C ILE A 114 -3.73 10.75 -20.09
N ASP A 115 -3.72 10.49 -21.40
CA ASP A 115 -2.86 9.47 -21.99
C ASP A 115 -1.39 9.75 -21.69
N GLU A 116 -0.94 11.00 -21.82
CA GLU A 116 0.42 11.42 -21.49
C GLU A 116 0.73 11.23 -19.99
N LEU A 117 -0.17 11.64 -19.09
CA LEU A 117 0.00 11.43 -17.64
C LEU A 117 0.16 9.95 -17.30
N ILE A 118 -0.73 9.08 -17.82
CA ILE A 118 -0.64 7.63 -17.57
C ILE A 118 0.69 7.08 -18.09
N ARG A 119 1.07 7.43 -19.33
CA ARG A 119 2.33 6.99 -19.95
C ARG A 119 3.56 7.45 -19.17
N ASP A 120 3.54 8.65 -18.60
CA ASP A 120 4.64 9.15 -17.78
C ASP A 120 4.83 8.31 -16.51
N THR A 121 3.75 8.05 -15.76
CA THR A 121 3.83 7.17 -14.58
C THR A 121 4.38 5.79 -14.91
N GLN A 122 3.93 5.20 -16.03
CA GLN A 122 4.35 3.87 -16.49
C GLN A 122 5.82 3.81 -16.92
N LYS A 123 6.37 4.89 -17.51
CA LYS A 123 7.78 4.96 -17.89
C LYS A 123 8.72 5.11 -16.69
N ASN A 124 8.24 5.79 -15.65
CA ASN A 124 9.04 6.18 -14.49
C ASN A 124 8.87 5.25 -13.28
N ALA A 125 7.91 4.32 -13.33
CA ALA A 125 7.60 3.39 -12.23
C ALA A 125 8.81 2.60 -11.71
N MET A 126 9.04 2.69 -10.39
CA MET A 126 10.11 1.99 -9.68
C MET A 126 9.60 0.74 -8.97
N ASP A 127 8.31 0.71 -8.62
CA ASP A 127 7.56 -0.45 -8.13
C ASP A 127 6.28 -0.69 -8.95
N THR A 128 5.68 -1.86 -8.75
CA THR A 128 4.34 -2.21 -9.21
C THR A 128 3.25 -1.26 -8.76
N THR A 129 3.46 -0.47 -7.70
CA THR A 129 2.47 0.48 -7.14
C THR A 129 2.59 1.90 -7.68
N ASP A 130 3.62 2.20 -8.47
CA ASP A 130 3.99 3.58 -8.83
C ASP A 130 3.37 4.08 -10.12
N TYR A 131 2.64 3.22 -10.83
CA TYR A 131 1.94 3.57 -12.06
C TYR A 131 0.45 3.33 -11.94
N ILE A 132 -0.27 4.00 -12.83
CA ILE A 132 -1.68 3.78 -13.09
C ILE A 132 -1.88 3.21 -14.49
N GLU A 133 -3.01 2.56 -14.72
CA GLU A 133 -3.38 1.98 -16.00
C GLU A 133 -4.59 2.70 -16.62
N TRP A 134 -4.65 2.69 -17.94
CA TRP A 134 -5.94 2.82 -18.61
C TRP A 134 -6.66 1.47 -18.56
N ILE A 135 -7.87 1.46 -18.03
CA ILE A 135 -8.66 0.25 -17.83
C ILE A 135 -9.92 0.35 -18.71
N PRO A 136 -10.07 -0.52 -19.73
CA PRO A 136 -11.27 -0.52 -20.55
C PRO A 136 -12.53 -0.72 -19.70
N TYR A 137 -13.52 0.14 -19.87
CA TYR A 137 -14.76 0.08 -19.07
C TYR A 137 -15.50 -1.27 -19.23
N SER A 138 -15.37 -1.90 -20.39
CA SER A 138 -15.93 -3.24 -20.67
C SER A 138 -15.38 -4.35 -19.78
N GLU A 139 -14.21 -4.16 -19.16
CA GLU A 139 -13.62 -5.09 -18.19
C GLU A 139 -14.18 -4.91 -16.78
N LEU A 140 -14.94 -3.84 -16.52
CA LEU A 140 -15.50 -3.51 -15.22
C LEU A 140 -16.97 -3.92 -15.15
N GLU A 141 -17.30 -4.73 -14.15
CA GLU A 141 -18.68 -5.11 -13.83
C GLU A 141 -19.07 -4.47 -12.50
N ILE A 142 -19.87 -3.41 -12.59
CA ILE A 142 -20.31 -2.62 -11.44
C ILE A 142 -21.43 -3.38 -10.72
N MET A 143 -21.22 -3.68 -9.44
CA MET A 143 -22.12 -4.54 -8.70
C MET A 143 -23.06 -3.76 -7.79
N LYS A 144 -22.52 -3.04 -6.80
CA LYS A 144 -23.32 -2.32 -5.80
C LYS A 144 -22.61 -1.07 -5.30
N GLN A 145 -23.39 -0.06 -4.94
CA GLN A 145 -22.88 1.11 -4.24
C GLN A 145 -22.44 0.72 -2.82
N ILE A 146 -21.25 1.17 -2.42
CA ILE A 146 -20.65 0.90 -1.10
C ILE A 146 -20.37 2.16 -0.29
N GLY A 147 -20.44 3.33 -0.93
CA GLY A 147 -20.29 4.60 -0.25
C GLY A 147 -20.72 5.76 -1.11
N GLU A 148 -21.13 6.85 -0.46
CA GLU A 148 -21.38 8.13 -1.09
C GLU A 148 -20.85 9.22 -0.16
N GLY A 149 -20.04 10.12 -0.72
CA GLY A 149 -19.45 11.25 -0.01
C GLY A 149 -19.78 12.58 -0.68
N GLY A 150 -19.13 13.65 -0.23
CA GLY A 150 -19.22 14.97 -0.86
C GLY A 150 -18.63 15.00 -2.27
N PHE A 151 -17.61 14.17 -2.53
CA PHE A 151 -16.82 14.22 -3.77
C PHE A 151 -17.23 13.20 -4.83
N GLY A 152 -18.02 12.18 -4.47
CA GLY A 152 -18.35 11.11 -5.40
C GLY A 152 -19.14 9.98 -4.78
N THR A 153 -19.51 9.04 -5.64
CA THR A 153 -20.13 7.77 -5.28
C THR A 153 -19.15 6.65 -5.57
N VAL A 154 -19.05 5.69 -4.65
CA VAL A 154 -18.12 4.56 -4.72
C VAL A 154 -18.91 3.26 -4.86
N TYR A 155 -18.49 2.42 -5.80
CA TYR A 155 -19.12 1.14 -6.09
C TYR A 155 -18.11 -0.01 -5.93
N PHE A 156 -18.60 -1.12 -5.39
CA PHE A 156 -17.92 -2.41 -5.48
C PHE A 156 -18.01 -2.93 -6.92
N THR A 157 -16.88 -3.38 -7.47
CA THR A 157 -16.75 -3.73 -8.89
C THR A 157 -15.89 -4.96 -9.06
N ILE A 158 -16.29 -5.83 -9.98
CA ILE A 158 -15.48 -6.95 -10.44
C ILE A 158 -14.68 -6.49 -11.66
N TRP A 159 -13.36 -6.66 -11.62
CA TRP A 159 -12.47 -6.43 -12.75
C TRP A 159 -12.17 -7.76 -13.44
N LYS A 160 -12.86 -8.01 -14.57
CA LYS A 160 -12.81 -9.24 -15.37
C LYS A 160 -11.46 -9.46 -16.07
N GLY A 161 -10.72 -8.38 -16.33
CA GLY A 161 -9.38 -8.42 -16.93
C GLY A 161 -8.29 -8.97 -16.00
N GLY A 162 -8.58 -9.19 -14.72
CA GLY A 162 -7.68 -9.86 -13.80
C GLY A 162 -6.74 -8.99 -13.01
N GLY A 163 -7.16 -7.75 -12.73
CA GLY A 163 -6.46 -6.90 -11.79
C GLY A 163 -5.30 -6.14 -12.41
N PRO A 164 -4.54 -5.40 -11.58
CA PRO A 164 -3.39 -4.62 -12.04
C PRO A 164 -2.28 -5.54 -12.56
N LEU A 165 -1.49 -5.00 -13.48
CA LEU A 165 -0.25 -5.66 -13.91
C LEU A 165 0.71 -5.80 -12.73
N THR A 166 1.52 -6.83 -12.76
CA THR A 166 2.60 -7.09 -11.82
C THR A 166 3.72 -7.85 -12.51
N MET A 167 4.81 -8.13 -11.80
CA MET A 167 5.94 -8.89 -12.31
C MET A 167 6.16 -10.15 -11.47
N ILE A 168 5.91 -11.32 -12.07
CA ILE A 168 6.17 -12.63 -11.45
C ILE A 168 7.01 -13.47 -12.39
N ARG A 169 7.92 -14.28 -11.83
CA ARG A 169 8.67 -15.29 -12.59
C ARG A 169 9.27 -14.71 -13.88
N ARG A 170 9.71 -13.45 -13.82
CA ARG A 170 10.34 -12.70 -14.92
C ARG A 170 9.39 -12.29 -16.06
N LYS A 171 8.07 -12.32 -15.86
CA LYS A 171 7.05 -11.87 -16.82
C LYS A 171 6.19 -10.77 -16.21
N ILE A 172 5.74 -9.86 -17.07
CA ILE A 172 4.71 -8.87 -16.71
C ILE A 172 3.37 -9.47 -17.10
N GLU A 173 2.51 -9.68 -16.10
CA GLU A 173 1.21 -10.31 -16.26
C GLU A 173 0.22 -9.75 -15.25
N ARG A 174 -1.08 -9.95 -15.48
CA ARG A 174 -2.13 -9.56 -14.53
C ARG A 174 -2.29 -10.68 -13.50
N LEU A 175 -2.27 -10.32 -12.23
CA LEU A 175 -2.54 -11.25 -11.14
C LEU A 175 -3.94 -11.04 -10.59
N TRP A 176 -4.68 -12.14 -10.55
CA TRP A 176 -5.82 -12.30 -9.68
C TRP A 176 -5.38 -12.11 -8.23
N GLN A 177 -6.19 -11.42 -7.42
CA GLN A 177 -6.08 -11.53 -5.97
C GLN A 177 -6.27 -13.00 -5.59
N PHE A 178 -5.16 -13.70 -5.33
CA PHE A 178 -5.21 -14.83 -4.41
C PHE A 178 -5.68 -14.21 -3.09
N GLU A 179 -6.94 -14.42 -2.71
CA GLU A 179 -7.20 -14.51 -1.29
C GLU A 179 -6.27 -15.62 -0.80
N GLU A 180 -5.27 -15.25 -0.01
CA GLU A 180 -4.62 -16.18 0.91
C GLU A 180 -5.68 -16.68 1.91
N LYS A 181 -6.65 -17.47 1.45
CA LYS A 181 -7.17 -18.57 2.25
C LYS A 181 -6.06 -19.61 2.28
N TYR A 182 -5.06 -19.33 3.10
CA TYR A 182 -4.08 -20.31 3.52
C TYR A 182 -4.85 -21.35 4.35
N ASN A 183 -5.44 -22.35 3.70
CA ASN A 183 -5.83 -23.58 4.35
C ASN A 183 -4.54 -24.23 4.86
N ARG A 184 -4.17 -23.93 6.10
CA ARG A 184 -3.02 -24.56 6.78
C ARG A 184 -3.21 -26.07 6.98
N GLU A 185 -4.41 -26.60 6.73
CA GLU A 185 -4.76 -27.97 7.12
C GLU A 185 -4.68 -29.00 5.98
N SER A 186 -4.72 -28.63 4.70
CA SER A 186 -4.86 -29.65 3.64
C SER A 186 -3.62 -29.93 2.79
N GLY A 187 -2.60 -29.06 2.76
CA GLY A 187 -1.35 -29.33 2.03
C GLY A 187 -1.50 -29.65 0.53
N HIS A 188 -2.69 -29.49 -0.04
CA HIS A 188 -3.03 -29.78 -1.43
C HIS A 188 -3.71 -28.57 -2.06
N LEU A 189 -3.16 -28.15 -3.19
CA LEU A 189 -3.83 -27.27 -4.14
C LEU A 189 -4.83 -28.14 -4.90
N ASP A 190 -6.11 -28.04 -4.58
CA ASP A 190 -7.16 -28.63 -5.41
C ASP A 190 -7.16 -27.89 -6.77
N GLU A 191 -6.60 -28.53 -7.80
CA GLU A 191 -6.54 -28.03 -9.18
C GLU A 191 -7.93 -27.79 -9.79
N GLU A 192 -8.99 -28.37 -9.21
CA GLU A 192 -10.36 -28.37 -9.75
C GLU A 192 -11.19 -27.11 -9.43
N VAL A 193 -10.75 -26.23 -8.53
CA VAL A 193 -11.40 -24.92 -8.31
C VAL A 193 -10.87 -23.86 -9.31
N SER A 194 -9.87 -24.19 -10.13
CA SER A 194 -9.06 -23.20 -10.86
C SER A 194 -9.66 -22.60 -12.15
N ASN A 195 -10.90 -22.93 -12.52
CA ASN A 195 -11.50 -22.41 -13.75
C ASN A 195 -12.66 -21.42 -13.59
N ASN A 196 -13.29 -21.28 -12.41
CA ASN A 196 -14.57 -20.55 -12.33
C ASN A 196 -14.60 -19.18 -11.64
N LEU A 197 -13.55 -18.68 -10.97
CA LEU A 197 -13.54 -17.29 -10.46
C LEU A 197 -12.17 -16.63 -10.55
N ARG A 198 -11.71 -16.43 -11.80
CA ARG A 198 -10.63 -15.49 -12.12
C ARG A 198 -11.21 -14.07 -12.11
N GLN A 199 -11.38 -13.48 -10.93
CA GLN A 199 -11.96 -12.14 -10.78
C GLN A 199 -11.16 -11.34 -9.76
N HIS A 200 -10.84 -10.09 -10.09
CA HIS A 200 -10.20 -9.17 -9.15
C HIS A 200 -11.21 -8.17 -8.63
N TYR A 201 -11.25 -7.93 -7.32
CA TYR A 201 -12.19 -6.99 -6.74
C TYR A 201 -11.59 -5.58 -6.65
N ALA A 202 -12.37 -4.61 -7.09
CA ALA A 202 -11.99 -3.20 -7.09
C ALA A 202 -13.12 -2.34 -6.50
N ALA A 203 -12.76 -1.11 -6.15
CA ALA A 203 -13.69 -0.03 -5.90
C ALA A 203 -13.58 0.97 -7.04
N ILE A 204 -14.70 1.37 -7.66
CA ILE A 204 -14.70 2.49 -8.59
C ILE A 204 -15.27 3.74 -7.93
N LYS A 205 -14.65 4.89 -8.17
CA LYS A 205 -15.13 6.20 -7.70
C LYS A 205 -15.58 7.02 -8.91
N ILE A 206 -16.84 7.46 -8.86
CA ILE A 206 -17.43 8.37 -9.85
C ILE A 206 -17.64 9.72 -9.15
N LEU A 207 -17.04 10.79 -9.68
CA LEU A 207 -17.18 12.12 -9.11
C LEU A 207 -18.59 12.69 -9.34
N LYS A 208 -19.12 13.40 -8.34
CA LYS A 208 -20.45 14.05 -8.46
C LYS A 208 -20.42 15.16 -9.50
N ASN A 209 -21.43 15.17 -10.39
CA ASN A 209 -21.70 16.31 -11.27
C ASN A 209 -22.28 17.44 -10.44
N SER A 210 -21.41 18.25 -9.83
CA SER A 210 -21.85 19.43 -9.10
C SER A 210 -21.87 20.68 -9.98
N ASP A 211 -21.03 20.81 -11.02
CA ASP A 211 -20.93 22.00 -11.89
C ASP A 211 -20.22 21.70 -13.23
N THR A 212 -20.08 22.72 -14.10
CA THR A 212 -19.31 22.74 -15.37
C THR A 212 -17.83 22.31 -15.24
N ASN A 213 -17.30 22.17 -14.03
CA ASN A 213 -15.87 21.96 -13.78
C ASN A 213 -15.47 20.54 -13.30
N THR A 214 -16.27 19.52 -13.61
CA THR A 214 -16.00 18.13 -13.20
C THR A 214 -14.63 17.61 -13.67
N MET A 215 -14.19 18.01 -14.87
CA MET A 215 -12.90 17.57 -15.42
C MET A 215 -11.70 18.15 -14.68
N GLU A 216 -11.73 19.43 -14.27
CA GLU A 216 -10.63 20.02 -13.48
C GLU A 216 -10.55 19.35 -12.10
N LYS A 217 -11.70 19.11 -11.45
CA LYS A 217 -11.76 18.36 -10.18
C LYS A 217 -11.15 16.97 -10.32
N PHE A 218 -11.49 16.25 -11.39
CA PHE A 218 -10.93 14.94 -11.71
C PHE A 218 -9.40 15.01 -11.89
N LEU A 219 -8.93 15.91 -12.77
CA LEU A 219 -7.50 16.05 -13.06
C LEU A 219 -6.71 16.48 -11.84
N LYS A 220 -7.28 17.33 -10.98
CA LYS A 220 -6.66 17.76 -9.74
C LYS A 220 -6.46 16.57 -8.78
N GLU A 221 -7.49 15.76 -8.57
CA GLU A 221 -7.38 14.56 -7.72
C GLU A 221 -6.38 13.55 -8.30
N LEU A 222 -6.42 13.34 -9.61
CA LEU A 222 -5.50 12.44 -10.31
C LEU A 222 -4.03 12.89 -10.14
N LYS A 223 -3.75 14.18 -10.34
CA LYS A 223 -2.39 14.73 -10.18
C LYS A 223 -1.90 14.62 -8.74
N ALA A 224 -2.77 14.89 -7.77
CA ALA A 224 -2.44 14.73 -6.36
C ALA A 224 -2.07 13.26 -6.06
N TYR A 225 -2.87 12.31 -6.55
CA TYR A 225 -2.58 10.88 -6.42
C TYR A 225 -1.22 10.52 -7.02
N ILE A 226 -0.97 10.90 -8.28
CA ILE A 226 0.29 10.63 -8.98
C ILE A 226 1.48 11.21 -8.22
N LYS A 227 1.40 12.48 -7.77
CA LYS A 227 2.48 13.14 -7.02
C LYS A 227 2.80 12.39 -5.73
N CYS A 228 1.79 11.96 -4.97
CA CYS A 228 2.02 11.22 -3.72
C CYS A 228 2.71 9.86 -3.97
N VAL A 229 2.24 9.08 -4.95
CA VAL A 229 2.81 7.73 -5.18
C VAL A 229 4.22 7.77 -5.79
N THR A 230 4.55 8.78 -6.58
CA THR A 230 5.89 8.92 -7.16
C THR A 230 6.90 9.54 -6.20
N THR A 231 6.45 10.26 -5.16
CA THR A 231 7.36 10.86 -4.17
C THR A 231 7.93 9.82 -3.21
N LEU A 232 7.10 8.85 -2.78
CA LEU A 232 7.49 7.79 -1.85
C LEU A 232 7.13 6.40 -2.39
N HIS A 233 7.95 5.92 -3.33
CA HIS A 233 7.88 4.60 -4.00
C HIS A 233 7.65 3.38 -3.08
N LEU A 234 7.81 3.51 -1.76
CA LEU A 234 7.80 2.40 -0.80
C LEU A 234 6.63 2.42 0.19
N GLN A 235 5.79 3.45 0.19
CA GLN A 235 4.77 3.61 1.24
C GLN A 235 3.37 3.18 0.79
N LYS A 236 3.01 1.92 1.10
CA LYS A 236 1.68 1.31 0.85
C LYS A 236 0.60 1.74 1.86
N VAL A 237 0.54 3.03 2.17
CA VAL A 237 -0.29 3.62 3.23
C VAL A 237 -1.36 4.56 2.68
N MET A 238 -1.42 4.69 1.36
CA MET A 238 -2.54 5.28 0.65
C MET A 238 -3.32 4.17 -0.06
N VAL A 239 -4.62 4.39 -0.27
CA VAL A 239 -5.43 3.47 -1.09
C VAL A 239 -4.91 3.52 -2.51
N ARG A 240 -4.49 2.37 -3.04
CA ARG A 240 -3.94 2.30 -4.39
C ARG A 240 -5.01 2.59 -5.43
N CYS A 241 -4.81 3.59 -6.27
CA CYS A 241 -5.46 3.75 -7.56
C CYS A 241 -4.76 2.82 -8.55
N TYR A 242 -5.48 1.84 -9.08
CA TYR A 242 -4.99 0.98 -10.15
C TYR A 242 -4.98 1.69 -11.49
N GLY A 243 -5.93 2.61 -11.71
CA GLY A 243 -6.11 3.19 -13.02
C GLY A 243 -7.31 4.09 -13.16
N ILE A 244 -7.52 4.50 -14.40
CA ILE A 244 -8.63 5.33 -14.85
C ILE A 244 -9.42 4.54 -15.89
N SER A 245 -10.73 4.72 -15.88
CA SER A 245 -11.61 4.28 -16.96
C SER A 245 -12.51 5.44 -17.39
N ARG A 246 -13.28 5.23 -18.46
CA ARG A 246 -14.29 6.20 -18.92
C ARG A 246 -15.60 5.49 -19.18
N GLU A 247 -16.60 5.92 -18.43
CA GLU A 247 -17.96 5.43 -18.54
C GLU A 247 -18.55 5.87 -19.89
N PRO A 248 -19.10 4.94 -20.69
CA PRO A 248 -19.44 5.19 -22.09
C PRO A 248 -20.70 6.04 -22.29
N THR A 249 -21.66 6.04 -21.35
CA THR A 249 -22.96 6.70 -21.51
C THR A 249 -22.88 8.21 -21.31
N MET A 250 -22.24 8.64 -20.22
CA MET A 250 -22.04 10.04 -19.84
C MET A 250 -20.64 10.54 -20.18
N GLY A 251 -19.74 9.67 -20.63
CA GLY A 251 -18.36 10.03 -20.98
C GLY A 251 -17.50 10.41 -19.79
N LYS A 252 -17.92 10.07 -18.56
CA LYS A 252 -17.25 10.47 -17.31
C LYS A 252 -16.01 9.63 -17.05
N TYR A 253 -14.92 10.28 -16.68
CA TYR A 253 -13.75 9.60 -16.15
C TYR A 253 -14.02 9.09 -14.73
N ILE A 254 -13.57 7.87 -14.45
CA ILE A 254 -13.76 7.19 -13.18
C ILE A 254 -12.41 6.66 -12.68
N PHE A 255 -12.22 6.67 -11.37
CA PHE A 255 -11.06 6.03 -10.74
C PHE A 255 -11.36 4.56 -10.48
N VAL A 256 -10.40 3.69 -10.74
CA VAL A 256 -10.44 2.27 -10.37
C VAL A 256 -9.39 2.06 -9.27
N MET A 257 -9.83 1.67 -8.09
CA MET A 257 -9.03 1.68 -6.87
C MET A 257 -9.08 0.34 -6.15
N GLU A 258 -8.13 0.12 -5.26
CA GLU A 258 -8.09 -1.00 -4.35
C GLU A 258 -9.29 -0.96 -3.40
N LEU A 259 -10.01 -2.08 -3.35
CA LEU A 259 -11.08 -2.26 -2.38
C LEU A 259 -10.49 -2.61 -1.01
N LYS A 260 -10.83 -1.83 0.01
CA LYS A 260 -10.50 -2.12 1.40
C LYS A 260 -11.71 -2.75 2.11
N THR A 261 -11.57 -4.00 2.54
CA THR A 261 -12.69 -4.86 2.96
C THR A 261 -13.26 -4.53 4.33
N ASN A 262 -12.50 -3.88 5.21
CA ASN A 262 -12.95 -3.53 6.56
C ASN A 262 -13.63 -2.15 6.65
N GLY A 263 -13.93 -1.51 5.52
CA GLY A 263 -14.62 -0.22 5.45
C GLY A 263 -13.77 0.94 5.96
N ASN A 264 -14.42 2.06 6.32
CA ASN A 264 -13.71 3.21 6.89
C ASN A 264 -13.46 3.07 8.39
N LEU A 265 -12.48 3.81 8.91
CA LEU A 265 -12.06 3.76 10.32
C LEU A 265 -13.23 4.00 11.27
N ARG A 266 -14.15 4.93 10.96
CA ARG A 266 -15.35 5.17 11.78
C ARG A 266 -16.20 3.90 11.93
N GLN A 267 -16.52 3.23 10.84
CA GLN A 267 -17.28 1.98 10.83
C GLN A 267 -16.50 0.85 11.51
N TYR A 268 -15.19 0.79 11.28
CA TYR A 268 -14.31 -0.21 11.85
C TYR A 268 -14.24 -0.13 13.38
N LEU A 269 -14.06 1.07 13.93
CA LEU A 269 -14.05 1.30 15.37
C LEU A 269 -15.41 0.96 16.00
N LYS A 270 -16.51 1.39 15.39
CA LYS A 270 -17.86 1.07 15.90
C LYS A 270 -18.07 -0.45 16.10
N LYS A 271 -17.48 -1.28 15.24
CA LYS A 271 -17.62 -2.74 15.30
C LYS A 271 -16.59 -3.42 16.18
N ASN A 272 -15.35 -2.92 16.22
CA ASN A 272 -14.20 -3.67 16.74
C ASN A 272 -13.53 -3.01 17.96
N PHE A 273 -13.96 -1.84 18.41
CA PHE A 273 -13.21 -1.06 19.41
C PHE A 273 -12.84 -1.86 20.67
N SER A 274 -13.76 -2.69 21.18
CA SER A 274 -13.56 -3.48 22.40
C SER A 274 -12.47 -4.55 22.29
N VAL A 275 -12.14 -4.99 21.07
CA VAL A 275 -11.12 -6.03 20.83
C VAL A 275 -9.79 -5.47 20.31
N LEU A 276 -9.72 -4.18 19.98
CA LEU A 276 -8.50 -3.55 19.48
C LEU A 276 -7.50 -3.29 20.61
N LYS A 277 -6.31 -3.87 20.46
CA LYS A 277 -5.20 -3.65 21.38
C LYS A 277 -4.43 -2.40 21.01
N TRP A 278 -3.89 -1.72 22.02
CA TRP A 278 -3.13 -0.49 21.80
C TRP A 278 -1.87 -0.74 20.98
N TYR A 279 -1.02 -1.68 21.41
CA TYR A 279 0.26 -1.95 20.75
C TYR A 279 0.09 -2.60 19.38
N ASP A 280 -0.72 -3.67 19.30
CA ASP A 280 -0.84 -4.48 18.08
C ASP A 280 -1.68 -3.81 16.98
N ASP A 281 -2.74 -3.07 17.34
CA ASP A 281 -3.70 -2.55 16.38
C ASP A 281 -3.69 -1.00 16.30
N LYS A 282 -3.89 -0.30 17.42
CA LYS A 282 -4.08 1.17 17.40
C LYS A 282 -2.80 1.94 17.04
N LEU A 283 -1.65 1.56 17.60
CA LEU A 283 -0.35 2.14 17.22
C LEU A 283 -0.01 1.84 15.77
N LYS A 284 -0.35 0.63 15.28
CA LYS A 284 -0.16 0.25 13.88
C LYS A 284 -0.97 1.15 12.94
N ILE A 285 -2.25 1.38 13.25
CA ILE A 285 -3.10 2.35 12.52
C ILE A 285 -2.46 3.74 12.52
N LEU A 286 -2.06 4.26 13.69
CA LEU A 286 -1.42 5.58 13.79
C LEU A 286 -0.13 5.67 12.97
N ALA A 287 0.73 4.63 13.03
CA ALA A 287 1.97 4.58 12.27
C ALA A 287 1.73 4.58 10.75
N ASN A 288 0.72 3.84 10.28
CA ASN A 288 0.34 3.87 8.87
C ASN A 288 -0.14 5.26 8.45
N LEU A 289 -1.00 5.88 9.26
CA LEU A 289 -1.53 7.22 8.99
C LEU A 289 -0.44 8.30 9.01
N SER A 290 0.48 8.26 9.98
CA SER A 290 1.63 9.19 10.01
C SER A 290 2.51 9.03 8.79
N SER A 291 2.72 7.80 8.32
CA SER A 291 3.47 7.53 7.09
C SER A 291 2.73 8.09 5.87
N GLY A 292 1.42 7.85 5.75
CA GLY A 292 0.64 8.37 4.63
C GLY A 292 0.56 9.89 4.61
N LEU A 293 0.46 10.51 5.79
CA LEU A 293 0.46 11.96 5.88
C LEU A 293 1.83 12.55 5.54
N LYS A 294 2.91 11.89 5.94
CA LYS A 294 4.27 12.22 5.51
C LYS A 294 4.39 12.16 3.98
N ALA A 295 3.85 11.13 3.32
CA ALA A 295 3.86 11.03 1.86
C ALA A 295 3.16 12.20 1.18
N ILE A 296 2.01 12.62 1.71
CA ILE A 296 1.25 13.76 1.20
C ILE A 296 2.03 15.06 1.41
N HIS A 297 2.62 15.26 2.59
CA HIS A 297 3.38 16.48 2.92
C HIS A 297 4.71 16.58 2.16
N GLU A 298 5.42 15.47 1.93
CA GLU A 298 6.62 15.44 1.09
C GLU A 298 6.29 15.68 -0.39
N ALA A 299 5.08 15.36 -0.83
CA ALA A 299 4.53 15.81 -2.10
C ALA A 299 4.09 17.30 -2.08
N GLU A 300 4.40 18.04 -1.02
CA GLU A 300 4.06 19.46 -0.80
C GLU A 300 2.55 19.73 -0.79
N LEU A 301 1.74 18.71 -0.55
CA LEU A 301 0.29 18.79 -0.52
C LEU A 301 -0.21 18.86 0.93
N VAL A 302 -1.26 19.63 1.15
CA VAL A 302 -2.06 19.57 2.38
C VAL A 302 -3.32 18.75 2.08
N HIS A 303 -3.69 17.78 2.92
CA HIS A 303 -4.85 16.91 2.69
C HIS A 303 -6.18 17.66 2.82
N ARG A 304 -6.31 18.50 3.87
CA ARG A 304 -7.46 19.42 4.12
C ARG A 304 -8.79 18.75 4.47
N ASP A 305 -8.86 17.43 4.44
CA ASP A 305 -10.07 16.66 4.74
C ASP A 305 -9.72 15.29 5.35
N LEU A 306 -8.70 15.27 6.20
CA LEU A 306 -8.30 14.06 6.90
C LEU A 306 -9.29 13.80 8.05
N HIS A 307 -10.09 12.74 7.93
CA HIS A 307 -11.00 12.31 9.00
C HIS A 307 -11.22 10.80 8.95
N ALA A 308 -11.86 10.24 9.99
CA ALA A 308 -12.08 8.79 10.10
C ALA A 308 -12.96 8.16 8.98
N GLY A 309 -13.56 8.98 8.11
CA GLY A 309 -14.29 8.54 6.91
C GLY A 309 -13.39 8.38 5.68
N ASN A 310 -12.31 9.18 5.59
CA ASN A 310 -11.30 9.14 4.54
C ASN A 310 -10.09 8.27 4.92
N ILE A 311 -10.27 7.38 5.91
CA ILE A 311 -9.30 6.36 6.30
C ILE A 311 -9.96 5.01 6.10
N LEU A 312 -9.40 4.16 5.24
CA LEU A 312 -9.90 2.82 4.96
C LEU A 312 -9.02 1.75 5.63
N ILE A 313 -9.65 0.69 6.12
CA ILE A 313 -8.97 -0.40 6.81
C ILE A 313 -8.90 -1.63 5.89
N GLY A 314 -7.70 -2.15 5.68
CA GLY A 314 -7.45 -3.38 4.94
C GLY A 314 -7.82 -4.63 5.74
N HIS A 315 -7.88 -5.78 5.08
CA HIS A 315 -8.08 -7.08 5.74
C HIS A 315 -7.01 -7.37 6.80
N ASP A 316 -5.76 -6.95 6.53
CA ASP A 316 -4.59 -7.02 7.40
C ASP A 316 -4.57 -6.01 8.57
N LYS A 317 -5.69 -5.29 8.74
CA LYS A 317 -5.90 -4.20 9.70
C LYS A 317 -4.98 -2.99 9.51
N ASN A 318 -4.27 -2.89 8.39
CA ASN A 318 -3.51 -1.68 8.06
C ASN A 318 -4.47 -0.54 7.66
N ALA A 319 -4.16 0.67 8.08
CA ALA A 319 -4.92 1.87 7.74
C ALA A 319 -4.35 2.56 6.50
N HIS A 320 -5.24 3.07 5.65
CA HIS A 320 -4.88 3.70 4.39
C HIS A 320 -5.64 5.01 4.20
N ILE A 321 -4.92 6.08 3.87
CA ILE A 321 -5.52 7.38 3.54
C ILE A 321 -6.13 7.31 2.13
N THR A 322 -7.29 7.93 1.94
CA THR A 322 -7.98 8.05 0.64
C THR A 322 -8.56 9.45 0.45
N ASP A 323 -9.17 9.69 -0.72
CA ASP A 323 -9.85 10.92 -1.12
C ASP A 323 -8.96 12.18 -1.13
N LEU A 324 -8.21 12.33 -2.21
CA LEU A 324 -7.29 13.46 -2.41
C LEU A 324 -7.93 14.62 -3.17
N GLY A 325 -9.25 14.61 -3.39
CA GLY A 325 -9.92 15.61 -4.23
C GLY A 325 -9.78 17.05 -3.72
N LEU A 326 -9.60 17.21 -2.41
CA LEU A 326 -9.35 18.51 -1.78
C LEU A 326 -7.88 18.87 -1.62
N CYS A 327 -6.95 17.94 -1.84
CA CYS A 327 -5.52 18.18 -1.71
C CYS A 327 -5.09 19.36 -2.58
N CYS A 328 -4.22 20.21 -2.06
CA CYS A 328 -3.60 21.26 -2.85
C CYS A 328 -2.25 21.65 -2.28
N LEU A 329 -1.45 22.31 -3.13
CA LEU A 329 -0.20 22.91 -2.69
C LEU A 329 -0.49 23.98 -1.64
N GLU A 330 0.35 24.03 -0.61
CA GLU A 330 0.18 24.96 0.51
C GLU A 330 0.15 26.43 0.03
N ASN A 331 1.00 26.77 -0.94
CA ASN A 331 1.19 28.11 -1.50
C ASN A 331 0.12 28.54 -2.54
N GLU A 332 -0.63 27.61 -3.15
CA GLU A 332 -1.58 27.90 -4.24
C GLU A 332 -3.05 28.02 -3.80
N GLN A 333 -3.30 28.13 -2.49
CA GLN A 333 -4.67 28.22 -1.95
C GLN A 333 -5.35 29.55 -2.31
N LYS A 334 -6.35 29.49 -3.19
CA LYS A 334 -7.14 30.64 -3.69
C LYS A 334 -8.39 30.95 -2.86
N SER A 335 -9.00 29.99 -2.18
CA SER A 335 -10.28 30.18 -1.47
C SER A 335 -10.10 30.32 0.04
N LYS A 336 -10.93 31.18 0.66
CA LYS A 336 -11.03 31.37 2.12
C LYS A 336 -12.07 30.45 2.78
N PHE A 337 -12.76 29.61 2.00
CA PHE A 337 -13.78 28.71 2.54
C PHE A 337 -13.12 27.52 3.23
N SER A 338 -13.60 27.21 4.45
CA SER A 338 -13.28 25.97 5.15
C SER A 338 -13.99 24.80 4.47
N TYR A 339 -13.25 23.73 4.24
CA TYR A 339 -13.73 22.45 3.72
C TYR A 339 -13.51 21.34 4.76
N GLY A 340 -14.27 20.25 4.62
CA GLY A 340 -14.10 19.05 5.43
C GLY A 340 -15.03 18.97 6.64
N VAL A 341 -14.74 18.02 7.53
CA VAL A 341 -15.65 17.62 8.61
C VAL A 341 -15.31 18.38 9.90
N LEU A 342 -16.23 19.25 10.35
CA LEU A 342 -16.02 20.29 11.37
C LEU A 342 -15.11 19.91 12.57
N PRO A 343 -15.33 18.81 13.32
CA PRO A 343 -14.45 18.43 14.43
C PRO A 343 -12.97 18.23 14.09
N PHE A 344 -12.68 17.88 12.83
CA PHE A 344 -11.33 17.61 12.33
C PHE A 344 -10.66 18.84 11.74
N ILE A 345 -11.38 19.95 11.57
CA ILE A 345 -10.84 21.20 11.01
C ILE A 345 -10.12 21.97 12.11
N ALA A 346 -8.89 22.40 11.83
CA ALA A 346 -8.07 23.13 12.78
C ALA A 346 -8.65 24.52 13.12
N PRO A 347 -8.52 25.02 14.37
CA PRO A 347 -9.11 26.28 14.79
C PRO A 347 -8.66 27.50 13.97
N GLU A 348 -7.42 27.53 13.51
CA GLU A 348 -6.91 28.60 12.63
C GLU A 348 -7.63 28.61 11.27
N VAL A 349 -7.91 27.44 10.72
CA VAL A 349 -8.64 27.28 9.46
C VAL A 349 -10.11 27.70 9.61
N LEU A 350 -10.75 27.34 10.73
CA LEU A 350 -12.11 27.82 11.06
C LEU A 350 -12.15 29.35 11.19
N ARG A 351 -11.05 29.98 11.63
CA ARG A 351 -10.89 31.44 11.61
C ARG A 351 -10.50 31.99 10.23
N ASN A 352 -10.80 31.27 9.16
CA ASN A 352 -10.55 31.65 7.76
C ASN A 352 -9.05 31.83 7.41
N HIS A 353 -8.12 31.22 8.15
CA HIS A 353 -6.73 31.10 7.70
C HIS A 353 -6.59 29.98 6.67
N LYS A 354 -5.50 30.00 5.91
CA LYS A 354 -5.18 28.94 4.95
C LYS A 354 -4.92 27.63 5.67
N TYR A 355 -5.19 26.53 4.97
CA TYR A 355 -4.74 25.21 5.42
C TYR A 355 -3.21 25.15 5.36
N THR A 356 -2.63 24.41 6.29
CA THR A 356 -1.19 24.18 6.39
C THR A 356 -0.91 22.72 6.70
N PHE A 357 0.34 22.28 6.58
CA PHE A 357 0.71 20.94 7.07
C PHE A 357 0.31 20.74 8.55
N ALA A 358 0.43 21.79 9.38
CA ALA A 358 0.02 21.74 10.79
C ALA A 358 -1.50 21.55 10.98
N SER A 359 -2.32 22.06 10.05
CA SER A 359 -3.77 21.84 10.09
C SER A 359 -4.15 20.37 9.88
N ASP A 360 -3.41 19.63 9.04
CA ASP A 360 -3.60 18.17 8.92
C ASP A 360 -3.14 17.43 10.19
N ILE A 361 -2.10 17.93 10.86
CA ILE A 361 -1.64 17.36 12.16
C ILE A 361 -2.70 17.53 13.23
N TYR A 362 -3.45 18.64 13.23
CA TYR A 362 -4.62 18.79 14.10
C TYR A 362 -5.65 17.69 13.84
N SER A 363 -6.01 17.45 12.58
CA SER A 363 -6.95 16.39 12.19
C SER A 363 -6.47 15.01 12.64
N PHE A 364 -5.16 14.72 12.47
CA PHE A 364 -4.52 13.51 12.96
C PHE A 364 -4.64 13.37 14.49
N GLY A 365 -4.48 14.46 15.24
CA GLY A 365 -4.68 14.49 16.70
C GLY A 365 -6.11 14.12 17.11
N ILE A 366 -7.12 14.58 16.36
CA ILE A 366 -8.52 14.20 16.59
C ILE A 366 -8.74 12.70 16.31
N ILE A 367 -8.11 12.14 15.28
CA ILE A 367 -8.15 10.70 15.00
C ILE A 367 -7.48 9.89 16.11
N MET A 368 -6.35 10.36 16.65
CA MET A 368 -5.68 9.74 17.79
C MET A 368 -6.58 9.72 19.04
N TRP A 369 -7.31 10.82 19.28
CA TRP A 369 -8.31 10.86 20.34
C TRP A 369 -9.43 9.82 20.10
N MET A 370 -9.95 9.71 18.88
CA MET A 370 -10.97 8.70 18.54
C MET A 370 -10.48 7.27 18.76
N LEU A 371 -9.22 6.96 18.44
CA LEU A 371 -8.62 5.65 18.70
C LEU A 371 -8.46 5.37 20.20
N THR A 372 -8.32 6.41 21.00
CA THR A 372 -8.23 6.29 22.46
C THR A 372 -9.59 6.00 23.09
N THR A 373 -10.64 6.68 22.62
CA THR A 373 -11.96 6.68 23.26
C THR A 373 -12.98 5.77 22.59
N GLY A 374 -12.82 5.49 21.30
CA GLY A 374 -13.80 4.78 20.48
C GLY A 374 -15.02 5.62 20.13
N GLN A 375 -15.01 6.91 20.47
CA GLN A 375 -16.15 7.81 20.34
C GLN A 375 -15.98 8.75 19.13
N LEU A 376 -17.10 9.28 18.64
CA LEU A 376 -17.08 10.38 17.68
C LEU A 376 -16.70 11.69 18.42
N PRO A 377 -15.84 12.54 17.83
CA PRO A 377 -15.48 13.80 18.45
C PRO A 377 -16.72 14.69 18.54
N PHE A 378 -16.94 15.25 19.73
CA PHE A 378 -18.12 16.09 20.02
C PHE A 378 -19.46 15.39 19.73
N ALA A 379 -19.59 14.09 20.02
CA ALA A 379 -20.81 13.31 19.75
C ALA A 379 -22.12 13.91 20.31
N ASN A 380 -22.03 14.72 21.37
CA ASN A 380 -23.18 15.37 22.02
C ASN A 380 -23.47 16.79 21.49
N TYR A 381 -22.82 17.20 20.39
CA TYR A 381 -22.99 18.52 19.78
C TYR A 381 -23.47 18.35 18.34
N GLU A 382 -24.31 19.28 17.91
CA GLU A 382 -24.56 19.47 16.49
C GLU A 382 -23.31 20.05 15.82
N TYR A 383 -23.04 19.65 14.58
CA TYR A 383 -21.88 20.15 13.83
C TYR A 383 -22.26 21.45 13.12
N ASP A 384 -22.44 22.50 13.92
CA ASP A 384 -22.92 23.81 13.51
C ASP A 384 -21.90 24.93 13.82
N GLN A 385 -22.29 26.17 13.56
CA GLN A 385 -21.47 27.35 13.81
C GLN A 385 -21.18 27.57 15.31
N LEU A 386 -22.03 27.07 16.21
CA LEU A 386 -21.78 27.18 17.65
C LEU A 386 -20.60 26.29 18.04
N LEU A 387 -20.57 25.05 17.57
CA LEU A 387 -19.44 24.15 17.82
C LEU A 387 -18.15 24.71 17.21
N GLU A 388 -18.21 25.31 16.01
CA GLU A 388 -17.09 26.00 15.37
C GLU A 388 -16.48 27.09 16.28
N ILE A 389 -17.31 27.98 16.82
CA ILE A 389 -16.90 29.06 17.73
C ILE A 389 -16.26 28.47 18.99
N GLU A 390 -16.83 27.41 19.55
CA GLU A 390 -16.32 26.78 20.75
C GLU A 390 -14.95 26.11 20.53
N ILE A 391 -14.75 25.44 19.38
CA ILE A 391 -13.44 24.91 18.98
C ILE A 391 -12.43 26.07 18.84
N CYS A 392 -12.84 27.19 18.25
CA CYS A 392 -12.03 28.40 18.18
C CYS A 392 -11.71 29.02 19.55
N LYS A 393 -12.51 28.76 20.60
CA LYS A 393 -12.18 29.17 21.98
C LYS A 393 -11.28 28.15 22.71
N GLY A 394 -10.87 27.09 22.03
CA GLY A 394 -9.99 26.05 22.58
C GLY A 394 -10.73 24.85 23.15
N LYS A 395 -12.04 24.71 22.92
CA LYS A 395 -12.78 23.52 23.33
C LYS A 395 -12.21 22.27 22.66
N LYS A 396 -12.03 21.21 23.45
CA LYS A 396 -11.55 19.90 23.01
C LYS A 396 -12.64 18.84 23.20
N PRO A 397 -12.62 17.75 22.42
CA PRO A 397 -13.44 16.58 22.71
C PRO A 397 -13.17 16.09 24.14
N ARG A 398 -14.21 15.68 24.85
CA ARG A 398 -14.10 15.13 26.21
C ARG A 398 -14.67 13.71 26.22
N ASN A 399 -14.14 12.87 27.10
CA ASN A 399 -14.75 11.58 27.38
C ASN A 399 -16.06 11.84 28.11
N SER A 400 -17.14 11.23 27.63
CA SER A 400 -18.44 11.20 28.31
C SER A 400 -18.35 10.44 29.63
#